data_AF-A0A2N4U3Q5-F1
#
_entry.id   AF-A0A2N4U3Q5-F1
#
_cell.length_a   1.000
_cell.length_b   1.000
_cell.length_c   1.000
_cell.angle_alpha   90.00
_cell.angle_beta   90.00
_cell.angle_gamma   90.00
#
_symmetry.space_group_name_H-M   'P 1'
#
loop_
_entity.id
_entity.type
_entity.pdbx_description
1 polymer ?
#
loop_
_entity_poly.entity_id
_entity_poly.type
_entity_poly.pdbx_seq_one_letter_code
_entity_poly.pdbx_strand_id
1 'polypeptide(L)' 'MVRPFKAALNTEKSADGGFEWVITFIDSTVATMPQIERSTQTYATEDEALRAGEAALDRLQDD' A
#
# COMPACT_ATOMS: atom_id res chain seq x y z
N MET A 1 -21.74 -3.48 -7.47
CA MET A 1 -20.75 -3.99 -8.42
C MET A 1 -19.43 -3.35 -8.04
N VAL A 2 -18.63 -4.02 -7.20
CA VAL A 2 -17.30 -3.53 -6.82
C VAL A 2 -16.42 -3.65 -8.06
N ARG A 3 -15.92 -2.53 -8.59
CA ARG A 3 -14.97 -2.61 -9.72
C ARG A 3 -13.65 -3.10 -9.14
N PRO A 4 -13.01 -4.13 -9.73
CA PRO A 4 -11.68 -4.51 -9.31
C PRO A 4 -10.73 -3.35 -9.66
N PHE A 5 -10.27 -2.63 -8.64
CA PHE A 5 -9.14 -1.72 -8.80
C PHE A 5 -7.86 -2.56 -8.79
N LYS A 6 -6.84 -2.16 -9.56
CA LYS A 6 -5.51 -2.75 -9.43
C LYS A 6 -4.75 -1.95 -8.39
N ALA A 7 -4.04 -2.62 -7.50
CA ALA A 7 -3.13 -1.97 -6.58
C ALA A 7 -1.80 -2.73 -6.57
N ALA A 8 -0.70 -1.99 -6.37
CA ALA A 8 0.61 -2.54 -6.15
C ALA A 8 1.05 -2.21 -4.72
N LEU A 9 1.42 -3.24 -3.95
CA LEU A 9 2.01 -3.10 -2.63
C LEU A 9 3.55 -3.17 -2.76
N ASN A 10 4.23 -2.19 -2.19
CA ASN A 10 5.69 -2.16 -2.07
C ASN A 10 6.10 -1.82 -0.64
N THR A 11 7.33 -2.17 -0.28
CA THR A 11 7.99 -1.80 0.95
C THR A 11 9.11 -0.81 0.65
N GLU A 12 9.22 0.24 1.46
CA GLU A 12 10.29 1.24 1.37
C GLU A 12 11.08 1.27 2.67
N LYS A 13 12.40 1.44 2.59
CA LYS A 13 13.23 1.65 3.76
C LYS A 13 13.30 3.14 4.08
N SER A 14 12.85 3.51 5.27
CA SER A 14 12.87 4.88 5.78
C SER A 14 14.28 5.29 6.20
N ALA A 15 14.55 6.60 6.25
CA ALA A 15 15.87 7.15 6.58
C ALA A 15 16.35 6.72 7.98
N ASP A 16 15.40 6.46 8.87
CA ASP A 16 15.63 6.07 10.26
C ASP A 16 15.96 4.56 10.42
N GLY A 17 16.05 3.84 9.30
CA GLY A 17 16.41 2.43 9.24
C GLY A 17 15.24 1.45 9.34
N GLY A 18 14.02 1.93 9.63
CA GLY A 18 12.79 1.16 9.59
C GLY A 18 12.22 0.95 8.19
N PHE A 19 11.19 0.13 8.07
CA PHE A 19 10.48 -0.16 6.83
C PHE A 19 9.06 0.42 6.86
N GLU A 20 8.56 0.89 5.73
CA GLU A 20 7.21 1.40 5.52
C GLU A 20 6.56 0.61 4.39
N TRP A 21 5.23 0.45 4.43
CA TRP A 21 4.49 -0.08 3.29
C TRP A 21 3.87 1.06 2.48
N VAL A 22 3.80 0.85 1.17
CA VAL A 22 3.23 1.80 0.20
C VAL A 22 2.32 1.04 -0.76
N ILE A 23 1.05 1.40 -0.78
CA ILE A 23 0.04 0.90 -1.70
C ILE A 23 -0.18 1.96 -2.77
N THR A 24 0.03 1.59 -4.03
CA THR A 24 -0.25 2.44 -5.19
C THR A 24 -1.48 1.92 -5.91
N PHE A 25 -2.55 2.73 -5.96
CA PHE A 25 -3.76 2.39 -6.69
C PHE A 25 -3.58 2.75 -8.16
N ILE A 26 -3.80 1.77 -9.02
CA ILE A 26 -3.70 1.84 -10.47
C ILE A 26 -5.13 1.75 -11.01
N ASP A 27 -5.80 2.89 -11.18
CA ASP A 27 -7.05 2.92 -11.94
C ASP A 27 -6.70 2.90 -13.44
N SER A 28 -7.20 1.89 -14.15
CA SER A 28 -7.00 1.75 -15.59
C SER A 28 -7.87 2.69 -16.43
N THR A 29 -8.75 3.50 -15.82
CA THR A 29 -9.91 4.03 -16.55
C THR A 29 -9.93 5.54 -16.77
N VAL A 30 -9.24 6.38 -16.01
CA VAL A 30 -9.22 7.84 -16.27
C VAL A 30 -7.88 8.40 -15.81
N ALA A 31 -7.41 9.45 -16.47
CA ALA A 31 -6.27 10.29 -16.11
C ALA A 31 -6.45 11.03 -14.75
N THR A 32 -6.90 10.33 -13.72
CA THR A 32 -6.92 10.75 -12.33
C THR A 32 -5.57 10.44 -11.70
N MET A 33 -5.07 11.34 -10.86
CA MET A 33 -3.81 11.16 -10.15
C MET A 33 -3.75 9.78 -9.47
N PRO A 34 -2.61 9.08 -9.52
CA PRO A 34 -2.43 7.86 -8.77
C PRO A 34 -2.67 8.15 -7.28
N GLN A 35 -3.56 7.39 -6.66
CA GLN A 35 -3.73 7.43 -5.22
C GLN A 35 -2.62 6.58 -4.61
N ILE A 36 -1.96 7.13 -3.60
CA ILE A 36 -0.92 6.45 -2.85
C ILE A 36 -1.35 6.45 -1.39
N GLU A 37 -1.34 5.27 -0.78
CA GLU A 37 -1.53 5.10 0.65
C GLU A 37 -0.26 4.54 1.25
N ARG A 38 0.15 5.08 2.39
CA ARG A 38 1.42 4.77 3.03
C ARG A 38 1.21 4.51 4.50
N SER A 39 2.00 3.59 5.06
CA SER A 39 2.02 3.35 6.49
C SER A 39 2.35 4.62 7.27
N THR A 40 1.57 4.92 8.30
CA THR A 40 1.87 6.00 9.26
C THR A 40 2.90 5.61 10.32
N GLN A 41 3.38 4.35 10.29
CA GLN A 41 4.33 3.79 11.23
C GLN A 41 5.45 3.06 10.48
N THR A 42 6.63 3.03 11.09
CA THR A 42 7.79 2.26 10.64
C THR A 42 7.84 0.90 11.34
N TYR A 43 8.22 -0.13 10.58
CA TYR A 43 8.38 -1.51 11.04
C TYR A 43 9.87 -1.86 11.15
N ALA A 44 10.21 -2.83 11.99
CA ALA A 44 11.60 -3.22 12.21
C ALA A 44 12.16 -4.05 11.04
N THR A 45 11.29 -4.75 10.32
CA THR A 45 11.68 -5.63 9.20
C THR A 45 10.79 -5.41 7.98
N GLU A 46 11.31 -5.75 6.81
CA GLU A 46 10.57 -5.70 5.55
C GLU A 46 9.35 -6.63 5.56
N ASP A 47 9.50 -7.85 6.09
CA ASP A 47 8.42 -8.83 6.21
C ASP A 47 7.28 -8.36 7.13
N GLU A 48 7.58 -7.58 8.16
CA GLU A 48 6.54 -6.96 9.01
C GLU A 48 5.80 -5.85 8.26
N ALA A 49 6.52 -5.00 7.54
CA ALA A 49 5.91 -3.95 6.72
C ALA A 49 5.03 -4.57 5.62
N LEU A 50 5.50 -5.62 4.95
CA LEU A 50 4.77 -6.30 3.89
C LEU A 50 3.46 -6.88 4.42
N ARG A 51 3.50 -7.69 5.49
CA ARG A 51 2.29 -8.28 6.09
C ARG A 51 1.29 -7.23 6.56
N ALA A 52 1.77 -6.13 7.13
CA ALA A 52 0.91 -5.03 7.54
C ALA A 52 0.28 -4.30 6.34
N GLY A 53 1.03 -4.17 5.25
CA GLY A 53 0.56 -3.60 3.98
C GLY A 53 -0.46 -4.51 3.29
N GLU A 54 -0.27 -5.83 3.30
CA GLU A 54 -1.26 -6.81 2.80
C GLU A 54 -2.57 -6.70 3.57
N ALA A 55 -2.50 -6.66 4.90
CA ALA A 55 -3.68 -6.50 5.74
C ALA A 55 -4.39 -5.13 5.57
N ALA A 56 -3.66 -4.10 5.15
CA ALA A 56 -4.24 -2.80 4.80
C ALA A 56 -4.91 -2.86 3.43
N LEU A 57 -4.25 -3.47 2.44
CA LEU A 57 -4.78 -3.66 1.10
C LEU A 57 -6.08 -4.47 1.10
N ASP A 58 -6.15 -5.55 1.88
CA ASP A 58 -7.37 -6.35 2.03
C ASP A 58 -8.54 -5.51 2.57
N ARG A 59 -8.29 -4.71 3.61
CA ARG A 59 -9.31 -3.78 4.16
C ARG A 59 -9.82 -2.78 3.13
N LEU A 60 -8.93 -2.27 2.28
CA LEU A 60 -9.28 -1.33 1.20
C LEU A 60 -10.05 -1.97 0.05
N GLN A 61 -9.93 -3.30 -0.11
CA GLN A 61 -10.71 -4.05 -1.11
C GLN A 61 -12.12 -4.41 -0.62
N ASP A 62 -12.30 -4.48 0.70
CA ASP A 62 -13.58 -4.81 1.35
C ASP A 62 -14.50 -3.59 1.55
N ASP A 63 -13.97 -2.36 1.51
CA ASP A 63 -14.72 -1.07 1.58
C ASP A 63 -15.36 -0.67 0.23
#